data_AF-A0A843XKK3-F1
#
_entry.id   AF-A0A843XKK3-F1
#
_cell.length_a   1.000
_cell.length_b   1.000
_cell.length_c   1.000
_cell.angle_alpha   90.00
_cell.angle_beta   90.00
_cell.angle_gamma   90.00
#
_symmetry.space_group_name_H-M   'P 1'
#
loop_
_entity.id
_entity.type
_entity.pdbx_description
1 polymer ?
#
loop_
_entity_poly.entity_id
_entity_poly.type
_entity_poly.pdbx_seq_one_letter_code
_entity_poly.pdbx_strand_id
1 'polypeptide(L)'
;MAEFGFCVEGVLKYHNDIVDYFNRRGVSGIFLMRKNLLHRMISILANTYDQDMKQLNGTHKSHVHSREEADVLAHYKPKINVTSLLSDLTRTEEMAADALEYFKSTRHIILYYEDIVNNETKLMDVQDFLKVPQRKLVSRQVKIHTRPLSEQVENWKDVYNVLKETKYSSFLGQEVA
;
A
#
# COMPACT_ATOMS: atom_id res chain seq x y z
N MET A 1 -4.45 -12.74 -1.88
CA MET A 1 -3.17 -12.05 -2.08
C MET A 1 -2.59 -11.57 -0.74
N ALA A 2 -2.05 -12.48 0.06
CA ALA A 2 -1.04 -12.17 1.10
C ALA A 2 0.34 -11.80 0.49
N GLU A 3 0.43 -11.77 -0.86
CA GLU A 3 1.66 -11.59 -1.62
C GLU A 3 2.24 -10.18 -1.58
N PHE A 4 1.52 -9.14 -1.17
CA PHE A 4 2.11 -7.78 -1.15
C PHE A 4 3.17 -7.58 -0.05
N GLY A 5 3.12 -8.35 1.04
CA GLY A 5 4.22 -8.41 2.01
C GLY A 5 5.40 -9.21 1.47
N PHE A 6 5.10 -10.36 0.87
CA PHE A 6 6.09 -11.31 0.35
C PHE A 6 6.85 -10.81 -0.89
N CYS A 7 6.18 -10.01 -1.73
CA CYS A 7 6.76 -9.45 -2.95
C CYS A 7 7.91 -8.48 -2.61
N VAL A 8 7.74 -7.63 -1.59
CA VAL A 8 8.81 -6.71 -1.18
C VAL A 8 9.98 -7.47 -0.54
N GLU A 9 9.71 -8.45 0.33
CA GLU A 9 10.78 -9.26 0.92
C GLU A 9 11.57 -10.06 -0.13
N GLY A 10 10.87 -10.66 -1.11
CA GLY A 10 11.52 -11.38 -2.20
C GLY A 10 12.37 -10.48 -3.09
N VAL A 11 11.84 -9.30 -3.46
CA VAL A 11 12.56 -8.30 -4.26
C VAL A 11 13.81 -7.80 -3.53
N LEU A 12 13.71 -7.55 -2.22
CA LEU A 12 14.86 -7.14 -1.41
C LEU A 12 15.87 -8.27 -1.22
N LYS A 13 15.42 -9.51 -1.05
CA LYS A 13 16.32 -10.66 -0.86
C LYS A 13 17.18 -10.95 -2.09
N TYR A 14 16.61 -10.84 -3.30
CA TYR A 14 17.29 -11.15 -4.56
C TYR A 14 17.66 -9.87 -5.34
N HIS A 15 17.81 -8.74 -4.66
CA HIS A 15 17.98 -7.42 -5.30
C HIS A 15 19.13 -7.38 -6.32
N ASN A 16 20.28 -8.01 -6.03
CA ASN A 16 21.43 -8.01 -6.94
C ASN A 16 21.07 -8.63 -8.30
N ASP A 17 20.48 -9.83 -8.30
CA ASP A 17 20.11 -10.54 -9.54
C ASP A 17 19.03 -9.77 -10.32
N ILE A 18 18.09 -9.15 -9.61
CA ILE A 18 17.00 -8.38 -10.22
C ILE A 18 17.54 -7.09 -10.83
N VAL A 19 18.40 -6.35 -10.13
CA VAL A 19 19.05 -5.13 -10.62
C VAL A 19 19.88 -5.42 -11.87
N ASP A 20 20.66 -6.49 -11.83
CA ASP A 20 21.44 -6.97 -12.99
C ASP A 20 20.53 -7.28 -14.18
N TYR A 21 19.44 -8.00 -13.94
CA TYR A 21 18.47 -8.31 -14.99
C TYR A 21 17.81 -7.04 -15.55
N PHE A 22 17.39 -6.12 -14.69
CA PHE A 22 16.73 -4.88 -15.08
C PHE A 22 17.63 -4.04 -15.97
N ASN A 23 18.90 -3.89 -15.59
CA ASN A 23 19.88 -3.13 -16.35
C ASN A 23 20.22 -3.80 -17.68
N ARG A 24 20.43 -5.13 -17.71
CA ARG A 24 20.72 -5.87 -18.95
C ARG A 24 19.56 -5.87 -19.94
N ARG A 25 18.32 -5.90 -19.45
CA ARG A 25 17.11 -5.98 -20.29
C ARG A 25 16.43 -4.64 -20.53
N GLY A 26 16.91 -3.56 -19.92
CA GLY A 26 16.28 -2.24 -20.01
C GLY A 26 14.89 -2.20 -19.38
N VAL A 27 14.65 -3.00 -18.33
CA VAL A 27 13.36 -3.02 -17.63
C VAL A 27 13.15 -1.69 -16.92
N SER A 28 11.93 -1.18 -16.99
CA SER A 28 11.53 0.05 -16.31
C SER A 28 10.71 -0.30 -15.08
N GLY A 29 11.20 0.11 -13.91
CA GLY A 29 10.52 -0.10 -12.63
C GLY A 29 9.56 1.04 -12.27
N ILE A 30 8.42 0.72 -11.67
CA ILE A 30 7.53 1.70 -11.04
C ILE A 30 7.39 1.31 -9.57
N PHE A 31 7.92 2.13 -8.68
CA PHE A 31 7.81 1.95 -7.24
C PHE A 31 6.60 2.72 -6.72
N LEU A 32 5.55 2.01 -6.32
CA LEU A 32 4.37 2.60 -5.72
C LEU A 32 4.42 2.46 -4.20
N MET A 33 4.70 3.57 -3.52
CA MET A 33 4.88 3.65 -2.08
C MET A 33 3.65 4.27 -1.42
N ARG A 34 3.50 4.08 -0.11
CA ARG A 34 2.41 4.68 0.67
C ARG A 34 3.00 5.52 1.79
N LYS A 35 2.58 6.78 1.89
CA LYS A 35 3.07 7.70 2.94
C LYS A 35 2.57 7.27 4.31
N ASN A 36 1.31 6.83 4.41
CA ASN A 36 0.74 6.34 5.67
C ASN A 36 0.89 4.81 5.78
N LEU A 37 1.94 4.36 6.50
CA LEU A 37 2.22 2.94 6.70
C LEU A 37 1.21 2.24 7.62
N LEU A 38 0.59 2.97 8.56
CA LEU A 38 -0.50 2.44 9.39
C LEU A 38 -1.72 2.09 8.52
N HIS A 39 -2.11 2.99 7.63
CA HIS A 39 -3.23 2.76 6.72
C HIS A 39 -2.92 1.61 5.74
N ARG A 40 -1.66 1.48 5.29
CA ARG A 40 -1.20 0.32 4.52
C ARG A 40 -1.41 -0.98 5.29
N MET A 41 -0.98 -1.03 6.54
CA MET A 41 -1.10 -2.21 7.40
C MET A 41 -2.56 -2.63 7.60
N ILE A 42 -3.44 -1.67 7.90
CA ILE A 42 -4.89 -1.92 8.05
C ILE A 42 -5.49 -2.50 6.77
N SER A 43 -5.13 -1.93 5.60
CA SER A 43 -5.60 -2.43 4.30
C SER A 43 -5.12 -3.85 4.03
N ILE A 44 -3.88 -4.19 4.41
CA ILE A 44 -3.34 -5.56 4.27
C ILE A 44 -4.10 -6.52 5.17
N LEU A 45 -4.31 -6.18 6.45
CA LEU A 45 -5.01 -7.04 7.40
C LEU A 45 -6.47 -7.30 6.99
N ALA A 46 -7.16 -6.27 6.51
CA ALA A 46 -8.53 -6.41 6.01
C ALA A 46 -8.60 -7.29 4.77
N ASN A 47 -7.67 -7.11 3.83
CA ASN A 47 -7.61 -7.94 2.62
C ASN A 47 -7.25 -9.41 2.91
N THR A 48 -6.34 -9.68 3.85
CA THR A 48 -6.03 -11.05 4.30
C THR A 48 -7.25 -11.71 4.91
N TYR A 49 -8.01 -10.98 5.74
CA TYR A 49 -9.25 -11.51 6.31
C TYR A 49 -10.31 -11.83 5.25
N ASP A 50 -10.52 -10.97 4.25
CA ASP A 50 -11.42 -11.29 3.13
C ASP A 50 -10.94 -12.52 2.35
N GLN A 51 -9.63 -12.71 2.20
CA GLN A 51 -9.10 -13.89 1.53
C GLN A 51 -9.48 -15.19 2.25
N ASP A 52 -9.41 -15.19 3.57
CA ASP A 52 -9.66 -16.37 4.39
C ASP A 52 -11.17 -16.62 4.54
N MET A 53 -11.95 -15.56 4.74
CA MET A 53 -13.40 -15.66 4.98
C MET A 53 -14.24 -15.63 3.70
N LYS A 54 -13.68 -15.17 2.59
CA LYS A 54 -14.33 -15.03 1.28
C LYS A 54 -15.68 -14.32 1.38
N GLN A 55 -15.68 -13.12 1.93
CA GLN A 55 -16.90 -12.43 2.41
C GLN A 55 -17.91 -12.16 1.29
N LEU A 56 -17.46 -12.10 0.04
CA LEU A 56 -18.32 -11.94 -1.13
C LEU A 56 -18.60 -13.29 -1.80
N ASN A 57 -19.73 -13.91 -1.42
CA ASN A 57 -20.26 -15.12 -2.06
C ASN A 57 -19.23 -16.26 -2.21
N GLY A 58 -18.32 -16.44 -1.26
CA GLY A 58 -17.31 -17.50 -1.32
C GLY A 58 -16.17 -17.24 -2.32
N THR A 59 -16.05 -16.02 -2.84
CA THR A 59 -14.97 -15.60 -3.74
C THR A 59 -14.19 -14.45 -3.10
N HIS A 60 -12.87 -14.62 -2.94
CA HIS A 60 -11.98 -13.51 -2.53
C HIS A 60 -11.93 -12.46 -3.65
N LYS A 61 -12.22 -11.20 -3.31
CA LYS A 61 -12.11 -10.07 -4.24
C LYS A 61 -11.22 -8.99 -3.63
N SER A 62 -10.01 -8.86 -4.16
CA SER A 62 -9.11 -7.76 -3.80
C SER A 62 -9.57 -6.39 -4.33
N HIS A 63 -10.53 -6.38 -5.25
CA HIS A 63 -11.11 -5.17 -5.84
C HIS A 63 -12.60 -5.34 -6.04
N VAL A 64 -13.34 -4.25 -5.77
CA VAL A 64 -14.79 -4.19 -5.92
C VAL A 64 -15.17 -3.16 -6.98
N HIS A 65 -16.28 -3.41 -7.66
CA HIS A 65 -16.81 -2.55 -8.73
C HIS A 65 -18.10 -1.84 -8.34
N SER A 66 -18.63 -2.13 -7.15
CA SER A 66 -19.85 -1.55 -6.60
C SER A 66 -19.60 -1.00 -5.19
N ARG A 67 -20.42 -0.03 -4.76
CA ARG A 67 -20.31 0.56 -3.42
C ARG A 67 -20.82 -0.41 -2.36
N GLU A 68 -21.80 -1.22 -2.71
CA GLU A 68 -22.42 -2.21 -1.84
C GLU A 68 -21.41 -3.30 -1.45
N GLU A 69 -20.64 -3.82 -2.42
CA GLU A 69 -19.54 -4.77 -2.14
C GLU A 69 -18.43 -4.11 -1.30
N ALA A 70 -18.11 -2.85 -1.59
CA ALA A 70 -17.11 -2.07 -0.82
C ALA A 70 -17.52 -1.93 0.65
N ASP A 71 -18.80 -1.62 0.89
CA ASP A 71 -19.32 -1.46 2.24
C ASP A 71 -19.24 -2.77 3.02
N VAL A 72 -19.61 -3.91 2.44
CA VAL A 72 -19.51 -5.22 3.10
C VAL A 72 -18.08 -5.50 3.56
N LEU A 73 -17.08 -5.29 2.68
CA LEU A 73 -15.67 -5.50 3.03
C LEU A 73 -15.16 -4.50 4.07
N ALA A 74 -15.68 -3.26 4.06
CA ALA A 74 -15.30 -2.22 5.00
C ALA A 74 -15.85 -2.44 6.43
N HIS A 75 -16.75 -3.40 6.66
CA HIS A 75 -17.27 -3.71 7.99
C HIS A 75 -16.24 -4.42 8.88
N TYR A 76 -15.29 -5.15 8.29
CA TYR A 76 -14.28 -5.81 9.08
C TYR A 76 -13.30 -4.80 9.67
N LYS A 77 -13.09 -4.89 10.99
CA LYS A 77 -12.15 -4.06 11.73
C LYS A 77 -11.03 -4.94 12.27
N PRO A 78 -9.84 -4.93 11.67
CA PRO A 78 -8.73 -5.69 12.21
C PRO A 78 -8.35 -5.21 13.61
N LYS A 79 -8.00 -6.17 14.47
CA LYS A 79 -7.32 -5.92 15.73
C LYS A 79 -5.81 -5.88 15.49
N ILE A 80 -5.17 -4.77 15.84
CA ILE A 80 -3.74 -4.56 15.64
C ILE A 80 -2.95 -5.06 16.85
N ASN A 81 -1.88 -5.82 16.60
CA ASN A 81 -0.94 -6.19 17.64
C ASN A 81 -0.06 -4.99 18.01
N VAL A 82 -0.43 -4.31 19.10
CA VAL A 82 0.28 -3.11 19.58
C VAL A 82 1.70 -3.39 20.07
N THR A 83 2.00 -4.63 20.46
CA THR A 83 3.35 -5.02 20.95
C THR A 83 4.37 -5.04 19.81
N SER A 84 3.98 -5.47 18.61
CA SER A 84 4.87 -5.48 17.43
C SER A 84 4.70 -4.25 16.53
N LEU A 85 3.69 -3.41 16.76
CA LEU A 85 3.31 -2.30 15.88
C LEU A 85 4.49 -1.39 15.51
N LEU A 86 5.26 -0.93 16.50
CA LEU A 86 6.40 -0.03 16.24
C LEU A 86 7.50 -0.72 15.43
N SER A 87 7.82 -1.96 15.76
CA SER A 87 8.81 -2.75 14.99
C SER A 87 8.34 -3.04 13.57
N ASP A 88 7.04 -3.30 13.36
CA ASP A 88 6.48 -3.59 12.04
C ASP A 88 6.46 -2.33 11.15
N LEU A 89 6.11 -1.17 11.71
CA LEU A 89 6.18 0.10 10.99
C LEU A 89 7.63 0.46 10.63
N THR A 90 8.56 0.25 11.56
CA THR A 90 9.99 0.54 11.36
C THR A 90 10.60 -0.36 10.30
N ARG A 91 10.36 -1.68 10.39
CA ARG A 91 10.78 -2.63 9.36
C ARG A 91 10.24 -2.26 7.99
N THR A 92 8.99 -1.83 7.91
CA THR A 92 8.37 -1.42 6.63
C THR A 92 9.01 -0.15 6.06
N GLU A 93 9.37 0.81 6.90
CA GLU A 93 10.10 2.02 6.51
C GLU A 93 11.52 1.69 6.05
N GLU A 94 12.24 0.82 6.75
CA GLU A 94 13.58 0.35 6.38
C GLU A 94 13.56 -0.40 5.04
N MET A 95 12.63 -1.34 4.85
CA MET A 95 12.44 -2.04 3.59
C MET A 95 12.17 -1.09 2.41
N ALA A 96 11.44 0.01 2.66
CA ALA A 96 11.21 1.03 1.66
C ALA A 96 12.51 1.78 1.31
N ALA A 97 13.31 2.14 2.31
CA ALA A 97 14.61 2.78 2.10
C ALA A 97 15.59 1.87 1.37
N ASP A 98 15.68 0.60 1.77
CA ASP A 98 16.53 -0.41 1.14
C ASP A 98 16.14 -0.63 -0.33
N ALA A 99 14.84 -0.68 -0.64
CA ALA A 99 14.38 -0.81 -2.01
C ALA A 99 14.86 0.36 -2.89
N LEU A 100 14.78 1.60 -2.38
CA LEU A 100 15.25 2.77 -3.11
C LEU A 100 16.77 2.76 -3.30
N GLU A 101 17.51 2.34 -2.28
CA GLU A 101 18.97 2.27 -2.34
C GLU A 101 19.46 1.16 -3.29
N TYR A 102 18.90 -0.04 -3.20
CA TYR A 102 19.30 -1.17 -4.04
C TYR A 102 18.98 -0.94 -5.51
N PHE A 103 17.85 -0.30 -5.81
CA PHE A 103 17.40 -0.09 -7.18
C PHE A 103 17.81 1.26 -7.77
N LYS A 104 18.63 2.06 -7.06
CA LYS A 104 19.07 3.40 -7.50
C LYS A 104 19.73 3.44 -8.88
N SER A 105 20.38 2.35 -9.28
CA SER A 105 21.07 2.23 -10.58
C SER A 105 20.14 1.80 -11.73
N THR A 106 18.92 1.37 -11.42
CA THR A 106 17.94 0.92 -12.42
C THR A 106 17.13 2.07 -12.99
N ARG A 107 16.56 1.88 -14.17
CA ARG A 107 15.60 2.85 -14.74
C ARG A 107 14.27 2.73 -13.99
N HIS A 108 13.97 3.65 -13.09
CA HIS A 108 12.73 3.62 -12.31
C HIS A 108 12.11 4.99 -12.04
N ILE A 109 10.83 4.98 -11.70
CA ILE A 109 10.09 6.13 -11.16
C ILE A 109 9.50 5.76 -9.80
N ILE A 110 9.49 6.72 -8.87
CA ILE A 110 8.92 6.57 -7.53
C ILE A 110 7.63 7.38 -7.46
N LEU A 111 6.56 6.76 -7.00
CA LEU A 111 5.25 7.37 -6.84
C LEU A 111 4.75 7.10 -5.43
N TYR A 112 4.03 8.05 -4.87
CA TYR A 112 3.26 7.84 -3.65
C TYR A 112 1.79 7.73 -3.98
N TYR A 113 1.12 6.74 -3.41
CA TYR A 113 -0.30 6.49 -3.58
C TYR A 113 -1.14 7.76 -3.32
N GLU A 114 -0.84 8.46 -2.23
CA GLU A 114 -1.54 9.68 -1.84
C GLU A 114 -1.40 10.80 -2.90
N ASP A 115 -0.26 10.87 -3.60
CA ASP A 115 -0.05 11.87 -4.66
C ASP A 115 -0.85 11.55 -5.93
N ILE A 116 -1.03 10.26 -6.24
CA ILE A 116 -1.85 9.81 -7.37
C ILE A 116 -3.34 10.07 -7.09
N VAL A 117 -3.80 9.80 -5.87
CA VAL A 117 -5.20 10.00 -5.49
C VAL A 117 -5.55 11.49 -5.43
N ASN A 118 -4.65 12.32 -4.90
CA ASN A 118 -4.89 13.76 -4.77
C ASN A 118 -4.64 14.53 -6.08
N ASN A 119 -3.83 13.99 -6.99
CA ASN A 119 -3.51 14.64 -8.25
C ASN A 119 -3.38 13.62 -9.40
N GLU A 120 -4.46 13.46 -10.16
CA GLU A 120 -4.51 12.56 -11.32
C GLU A 120 -3.47 12.89 -12.40
N THR A 121 -2.96 14.13 -12.47
CA THR A 121 -1.93 14.49 -13.47
C THR A 121 -0.61 13.76 -13.22
N LYS A 122 -0.38 13.22 -12.01
CA LYS A 122 0.79 12.38 -11.71
C LYS A 122 0.87 11.12 -12.56
N LEU A 123 -0.26 10.65 -13.09
CA LEU A 123 -0.27 9.53 -14.02
C LEU A 123 0.24 9.91 -15.42
N MET A 124 0.33 11.20 -15.75
CA MET A 124 0.98 11.66 -16.99
C MET A 124 2.50 11.47 -16.90
N ASP A 125 3.10 11.78 -15.75
CA ASP A 125 4.53 11.56 -15.48
C ASP A 125 4.92 10.07 -15.70
N VAL A 126 4.03 9.15 -15.34
CA VAL A 126 4.22 7.71 -15.55
C VAL A 126 4.15 7.33 -17.03
N GLN A 127 3.20 7.92 -17.77
CA GLN A 127 3.06 7.66 -19.21
C GLN A 127 4.28 8.19 -19.98
N ASP A 128 4.79 9.37 -19.61
CA ASP A 128 6.01 9.94 -20.17
C ASP A 128 7.24 9.08 -19.83
N PHE A 129 7.36 8.64 -18.58
CA PHE A 129 8.40 7.72 -18.15
C PHE A 129 8.38 6.41 -18.95
N LEU A 130 7.20 5.86 -19.24
CA LEU A 130 7.07 4.66 -20.07
C LEU A 130 7.19 4.93 -21.58
N LYS A 131 7.27 6.19 -22.00
CA LYS A 131 7.27 6.63 -23.41
C LYS A 131 6.04 6.16 -24.18
N VAL A 132 4.88 6.19 -23.51
CA VAL A 132 3.59 5.88 -24.13
C VAL A 132 2.78 7.16 -24.34
N PRO A 133 1.87 7.22 -25.33
CA PRO A 133 1.03 8.38 -25.53
C PRO A 133 0.20 8.70 -24.29
N GLN A 134 0.24 9.95 -23.83
CA GLN A 134 -0.59 10.41 -22.72
C GLN A 134 -2.07 10.28 -23.04
N ARG A 135 -2.81 9.65 -22.14
CA ARG A 135 -4.26 9.51 -22.20
C ARG A 135 -4.84 9.68 -20.81
N LYS A 136 -6.10 10.08 -20.75
CA LYS A 136 -6.88 10.07 -19.51
C LYS A 136 -7.06 8.62 -19.07
N LEU A 137 -6.52 8.28 -17.90
CA LEU A 137 -6.71 6.97 -17.27
C LEU A 137 -7.91 7.03 -16.33
N VAL A 138 -8.74 5.99 -16.34
CA VAL A 138 -9.90 5.87 -15.46
C VAL A 138 -9.89 4.49 -14.82
N SER A 139 -10.12 4.43 -13.51
CA SER A 139 -10.29 3.16 -12.80
C SER A 139 -11.77 2.84 -12.63
N ARG A 140 -12.12 1.58 -12.80
CA ARG A 140 -13.45 1.04 -12.43
C ARG A 140 -13.46 0.48 -11.01
N GLN A 141 -12.34 0.54 -10.30
CA GLN A 141 -12.24 0.04 -8.94
C GLN A 141 -12.76 1.09 -7.96
N VAL A 142 -13.56 0.63 -7.00
CA VAL A 142 -14.07 1.47 -5.91
C VAL A 142 -13.17 1.28 -4.69
N LYS A 143 -12.82 2.39 -4.02
CA LYS A 143 -12.06 2.37 -2.77
C LYS A 143 -12.93 1.75 -1.67
N ILE A 144 -12.41 0.70 -1.03
CA ILE A 144 -13.13 -0.06 0.01
C ILE A 144 -13.12 0.70 1.34
N HIS A 145 -11.94 1.15 1.78
CA HIS A 145 -11.78 1.80 3.09
C HIS A 145 -11.79 3.32 2.94
N THR A 146 -12.95 3.94 3.14
CA THR A 146 -13.15 5.41 3.06
C THR A 146 -13.45 6.07 4.42
N ARG A 147 -13.75 5.28 5.46
CA ARG A 147 -14.06 5.78 6.82
C ARG A 147 -12.81 6.29 7.55
N PRO A 148 -12.93 7.07 8.62
CA PRO A 148 -11.78 7.43 9.47
C PRO A 148 -11.05 6.21 10.03
N LEU A 149 -9.74 6.31 10.28
CA LEU A 149 -8.92 5.21 10.82
C LEU A 149 -9.46 4.67 12.15
N SER A 150 -10.03 5.55 12.97
CA SER A 150 -10.67 5.22 14.24
C SER A 150 -11.85 4.27 14.10
N GLU A 151 -12.53 4.30 12.96
CA GLU A 151 -13.66 3.43 12.66
C GLU A 151 -13.23 2.13 11.97
N GLN A 152 -12.00 2.07 11.44
CA GLN A 152 -11.48 0.90 10.72
C GLN A 152 -10.74 -0.10 11.63
N VAL A 153 -10.41 0.27 12.87
CA VAL A 153 -9.59 -0.57 13.77
C VAL A 153 -10.36 -0.90 15.04
N GLU A 154 -10.38 -2.17 15.45
CA GLU A 154 -11.13 -2.62 16.63
C GLU A 154 -10.57 -2.00 17.93
N ASN A 155 -9.25 -2.04 18.11
CA ASN A 155 -8.54 -1.53 19.28
C ASN A 155 -7.87 -0.17 19.03
N TRP A 156 -8.56 0.76 18.34
CA TRP A 156 -8.01 2.05 17.93
C TRP A 156 -7.38 2.86 19.08
N LYS A 157 -8.00 2.86 20.27
CA LYS A 157 -7.49 3.61 21.44
C LYS A 157 -6.08 3.16 21.83
N ASP A 158 -5.81 1.86 21.77
CA ASP A 158 -4.50 1.29 22.12
C ASP A 158 -3.46 1.66 21.06
N VAL A 159 -3.84 1.56 19.78
CA VAL A 159 -3.00 1.97 18.63
C VAL A 159 -2.64 3.45 18.72
N TYR A 160 -3.64 4.31 18.97
CA TYR A 160 -3.45 5.75 19.14
C TYR A 160 -2.47 6.03 20.27
N ASN A 161 -2.65 5.39 21.43
CA ASN A 161 -1.79 5.59 22.59
C ASN A 161 -0.34 5.16 22.35
N VAL A 162 -0.10 4.11 21.57
CA VAL A 162 1.25 3.68 21.21
C VAL A 162 1.91 4.63 20.22
N LEU A 163 1.17 5.17 19.24
CA LEU A 163 1.77 5.96 18.16
C LEU A 163 1.87 7.46 18.45
N LYS A 164 0.99 8.03 19.29
CA LYS A 164 0.87 9.49 19.51
C LYS A 164 2.16 10.17 19.98
N GLU A 165 3.03 9.46 20.69
CA GLU A 165 4.30 9.96 21.24
C GLU A 165 5.53 9.46 20.46
N THR A 166 5.33 9.01 19.22
CA THR A 166 6.40 8.45 18.38
C THR A 166 6.56 9.24 17.08
N LYS A 167 7.61 8.92 16.30
CA LYS A 167 7.81 9.48 14.96
C LYS A 167 6.66 9.17 13.98
N TYR A 168 5.81 8.18 14.30
CA TYR A 168 4.65 7.78 13.50
C TYR A 168 3.35 8.50 13.90
N SER A 169 3.41 9.47 14.81
CA SER A 169 2.23 10.26 15.23
C SER A 169 1.51 10.92 14.06
N SER A 170 2.23 11.30 13.00
CA SER A 170 1.67 11.87 11.77
C SER A 170 0.69 10.92 11.04
N PHE A 171 0.79 9.60 11.25
CA PHE A 171 -0.13 8.62 10.65
C PHE A 171 -1.52 8.63 11.28
N LEU A 172 -1.68 9.22 12.47
CA LEU A 172 -2.96 9.27 13.18
C LEU A 172 -3.91 10.33 12.62
N GLY A 173 -3.38 11.39 11.99
CA GLY A 173 -4.15 12.56 11.52
C GLY A 173 -4.31 12.67 9.99
N GLN A 174 -3.72 11.75 9.22
CA GLN A 174 -3.89 11.72 7.77
C GLN A 174 -5.19 10.99 7.40
N GLU A 175 -6.31 11.68 7.58
CA GLU A 175 -7.55 11.32 6.89
C GLU A 175 -7.36 11.68 5.40
N VAL A 176 -7.24 10.65 4.55
CA VAL A 176 -7.17 10.87 3.10
C VAL A 176 -8.59 11.19 2.64
N ALA A 177 -8.85 12.48 2.44
CA ALA A 177 -10.08 13.00 1.83
C ALA A 177 -10.38 12.34 0.48
#